data_AF-A0A8H6VDX5-F1
#
_entry.id   AF-A0A8H6VDX5-F1
#
_cell.length_a   1.000
_cell.length_b   1.000
_cell.length_c   1.000
_cell.angle_alpha   90.00
_cell.angle_beta   90.00
_cell.angle_gamma   90.00
#
_symmetry.space_group_name_H-M   'P 1'
#
loop_
_entity.id
_entity.type
_entity.pdbx_description
1 polymer ?
#
loop_
_entity_poly.entity_id
_entity_poly.type
_entity_poly.pdbx_seq_one_letter_code
_entity_poly.pdbx_strand_id
1 'polypeptide(L)'
;MISELFEMYANFILLPSLLAAVASGILLDHVEAQSDGLLGELETRGQEGLTPSIGERNILEARDICDKDAKQPAGRHYTLYNNLWNLQPGQKSPQCSNVDSVNGNVVSWRSKFSWDYGNSQVKSFSSLQYHYPLIELNKIASMRTTYNWDMKCSSKVDASIVYDLFAGPKSRDGKCRRNKTNEIMLWLGQFGVNKPIAENYSPYTAHTKNIAIFGTKNRWDLYKGKNGDTTVHSFVPRDGKGRWLDLKNWTGNLKPFIEYLYTHGEISGDYCLIESNAGTEPTSGRDCYFKVDRYDLSIERKR
;
A
#
# COMPACT_ATOMS: atom_id res chain seq x y z
N MET A 1 -1.79 33.91 47.26
CA MET A 1 -2.89 33.18 47.93
C MET A 1 -3.06 31.88 47.16
N ILE A 2 -2.80 30.71 47.78
CA ILE A 2 -3.79 29.86 48.49
C ILE A 2 -4.80 29.29 47.48
N SER A 3 -4.97 27.98 47.27
CA SER A 3 -4.32 26.75 47.80
C SER A 3 -4.56 25.57 46.81
N GLU A 4 -3.87 24.42 46.86
CA GLU A 4 -4.24 23.13 47.52
C GLU A 4 -5.72 22.68 47.39
N LEU A 5 -6.10 21.37 47.30
CA LEU A 5 -5.45 20.05 47.07
C LEU A 5 -6.57 18.97 46.88
N PHE A 6 -6.21 17.67 46.79
CA PHE A 6 -7.06 16.45 46.88
C PHE A 6 -8.03 16.20 45.68
N GLU A 7 -8.18 15.02 45.07
CA GLU A 7 -8.26 13.60 45.50
C GLU A 7 -9.50 13.18 46.31
N MET A 8 -10.25 12.18 45.82
CA MET A 8 -10.45 10.84 46.45
C MET A 8 -11.67 10.07 45.89
N TYR A 9 -11.48 8.74 45.67
CA TYR A 9 -12.37 7.55 45.85
C TYR A 9 -13.93 7.63 45.82
N ALA A 10 -14.72 6.55 45.64
CA ALA A 10 -14.62 5.23 44.95
C ALA A 10 -15.94 4.42 45.19
N ASN A 11 -16.15 3.31 44.45
CA ASN A 11 -17.21 2.27 44.65
C ASN A 11 -18.67 2.75 44.41
N PHE A 12 -19.69 1.95 44.08
CA PHE A 12 -20.06 0.52 44.30
C PHE A 12 -20.34 -0.22 42.96
N ILE A 13 -20.01 -1.50 42.74
CA ILE A 13 -20.43 -2.78 43.37
C ILE A 13 -21.86 -3.24 42.99
N LEU A 14 -21.99 -4.22 42.07
CA LEU A 14 -22.64 -5.54 42.30
C LEU A 14 -22.57 -6.52 41.08
N LEU A 15 -22.59 -7.82 41.38
CA LEU A 15 -22.64 -9.03 40.52
C LEU A 15 -23.95 -9.81 40.88
N PRO A 16 -24.31 -11.02 40.34
CA PRO A 16 -23.63 -11.99 39.44
C PRO A 16 -24.46 -12.24 38.12
N SER A 17 -24.59 -13.38 37.40
CA SER A 17 -24.28 -14.82 37.64
C SER A 17 -24.19 -15.72 36.38
N LEU A 18 -23.63 -16.92 36.63
CA LEU A 18 -23.86 -18.30 36.13
C LEU A 18 -25.19 -18.58 35.36
N LEU A 19 -25.37 -19.62 34.51
CA LEU A 19 -24.62 -20.86 34.14
C LEU A 19 -24.99 -21.18 32.64
N ALA A 20 -24.68 -22.26 31.90
CA ALA A 20 -24.04 -23.58 32.08
C ALA A 20 -23.53 -24.15 30.73
N ALA A 21 -23.09 -25.43 30.69
CA ALA A 21 -22.80 -26.19 29.47
C ALA A 21 -23.21 -27.68 29.60
N VAL A 22 -23.49 -28.36 28.48
CA VAL A 22 -23.60 -29.83 28.37
C VAL A 22 -22.99 -30.28 27.04
N ALA A 23 -22.33 -31.42 27.03
CA ALA A 23 -21.76 -32.06 25.83
C ALA A 23 -22.16 -33.55 25.77
N SER A 24 -22.07 -34.17 24.59
CA SER A 24 -22.07 -35.63 24.40
C SER A 24 -21.55 -36.00 23.01
N GLY A 25 -20.93 -37.17 22.91
CA GLY A 25 -20.50 -37.79 21.65
C GLY A 25 -20.42 -39.31 21.83
N ILE A 26 -20.49 -40.07 20.73
CA ILE A 26 -20.46 -41.54 20.69
C ILE A 26 -19.51 -41.99 19.56
N LEU A 27 -19.01 -43.23 19.66
CA LEU A 27 -17.96 -43.83 18.82
C LEU A 27 -18.47 -45.15 18.18
N LEU A 28 -17.68 -45.72 17.25
CA LEU A 28 -17.80 -47.09 16.67
C LEU A 28 -18.93 -47.25 15.62
N ASP A 29 -18.88 -48.21 14.67
CA ASP A 29 -18.03 -49.42 14.58
C ASP A 29 -17.62 -49.85 13.13
N HIS A 30 -16.92 -50.99 13.00
CA HIS A 30 -16.39 -51.61 11.77
C HIS A 30 -17.43 -52.13 10.75
N VAL A 31 -17.04 -52.13 9.46
CA VAL A 31 -17.33 -53.21 8.48
C VAL A 31 -16.12 -53.39 7.54
N GLU A 32 -15.78 -54.64 7.21
CA GLU A 32 -14.71 -55.05 6.29
C GLU A 32 -15.28 -56.06 5.25
N ALA A 33 -14.93 -55.93 3.95
CA ALA A 33 -15.19 -56.95 2.93
C ALA A 33 -14.38 -56.70 1.63
N GLN A 34 -13.95 -57.77 0.97
CA GLN A 34 -13.18 -57.76 -0.30
C GLN A 34 -14.05 -58.12 -1.52
N SER A 35 -13.55 -57.84 -2.73
CA SER A 35 -13.69 -58.77 -3.88
C SER A 35 -12.60 -58.51 -4.94
N ASP A 36 -12.11 -59.57 -5.58
CA ASP A 36 -11.02 -59.56 -6.58
C ASP A 36 -11.48 -59.17 -8.00
N GLY A 37 -10.55 -58.77 -8.88
CA GLY A 37 -10.93 -58.22 -10.22
C GLY A 37 -9.90 -58.16 -11.36
N LEU A 38 -8.76 -58.85 -11.27
CA LEU A 38 -7.81 -59.22 -12.36
C LEU A 38 -7.38 -58.23 -13.49
N LEU A 39 -6.05 -58.20 -13.70
CA LEU A 39 -5.29 -57.98 -14.97
C LEU A 39 -5.27 -56.58 -15.62
N GLY A 40 -4.05 -56.11 -15.92
CA GLY A 40 -3.81 -54.87 -16.66
C GLY A 40 -2.34 -54.38 -16.66
N GLU A 41 -1.36 -55.28 -16.84
CA GLU A 41 0.04 -54.86 -16.97
C GLU A 41 0.29 -54.08 -18.26
N LEU A 42 0.91 -52.90 -18.16
CA LEU A 42 1.60 -52.24 -19.27
C LEU A 42 2.72 -51.34 -18.73
N GLU A 43 3.95 -51.85 -18.68
CA GLU A 43 5.13 -51.03 -18.42
C GLU A 43 5.43 -50.13 -19.64
N THR A 44 5.58 -48.82 -19.41
CA THR A 44 6.48 -47.98 -20.23
C THR A 44 7.27 -47.04 -19.32
N ARG A 45 8.59 -47.06 -19.48
CA ARG A 45 9.56 -46.28 -18.68
C ARG A 45 9.63 -44.82 -19.12
N GLY A 46 10.07 -43.96 -18.21
CA GLY A 46 10.85 -42.77 -18.57
C GLY A 46 10.23 -41.41 -18.27
N GLN A 47 10.42 -40.93 -17.04
CA GLN A 47 10.49 -39.49 -16.74
C GLN A 47 11.76 -39.22 -15.92
N GLU A 48 12.87 -38.96 -16.62
CA GLU A 48 14.02 -38.30 -16.02
C GLU A 48 13.75 -36.79 -15.87
N GLY A 49 14.38 -36.16 -14.88
CA GLY A 49 13.93 -34.87 -14.36
C GLY A 49 14.21 -33.67 -15.27
N LEU A 50 13.17 -32.86 -15.50
CA LEU A 50 13.33 -31.50 -16.05
C LEU A 50 13.74 -30.53 -14.93
N THR A 51 15.02 -30.16 -14.90
CA THR A 51 15.48 -28.99 -14.12
C THR A 51 14.87 -27.71 -14.71
N PRO A 52 14.20 -26.85 -13.91
CA PRO A 52 13.54 -25.66 -14.44
C PRO A 52 14.57 -24.62 -14.91
N SER A 53 14.50 -24.26 -16.19
CA SER A 53 15.36 -23.24 -16.79
C SER A 53 14.98 -21.83 -16.33
N ILE A 54 15.98 -21.01 -16.00
CA ILE A 54 15.79 -19.61 -15.62
C ILE A 54 15.30 -18.81 -16.84
N GLY A 55 14.02 -18.41 -16.89
CA GLY A 55 13.53 -17.52 -17.94
C GLY A 55 12.02 -17.41 -18.19
N GLU A 56 11.18 -18.23 -17.53
CA GLU A 56 9.73 -18.23 -17.82
C GLU A 56 9.02 -16.95 -17.34
N ARG A 57 8.44 -16.22 -18.29
CA ARG A 57 7.47 -15.16 -18.00
C ARG A 57 6.13 -15.81 -17.70
N ASN A 58 5.86 -16.05 -16.41
CA ASN A 58 4.56 -16.48 -15.93
C ASN A 58 3.51 -15.39 -16.18
N ILE A 59 2.82 -15.51 -17.31
CA ILE A 59 1.56 -14.80 -17.57
C ILE A 59 0.53 -15.43 -16.63
N LEU A 60 0.29 -14.78 -15.49
CA LEU A 60 -0.84 -15.11 -14.63
C LEU A 60 -2.13 -14.99 -15.45
N GLU A 61 -3.08 -15.91 -15.28
CA GLU A 61 -4.39 -15.75 -15.91
C GLU A 61 -4.99 -14.39 -15.53
N ALA A 62 -5.34 -13.60 -16.54
CA ALA A 62 -5.88 -12.26 -16.35
C ALA A 62 -7.27 -12.35 -15.72
N ARG A 63 -7.34 -12.12 -14.41
CA ARG A 63 -8.56 -12.12 -13.61
C ARG A 63 -8.66 -10.78 -12.90
N ASP A 64 -9.28 -9.81 -13.59
CA ASP A 64 -9.54 -8.46 -13.10
C ASP A 64 -10.25 -8.55 -11.72
N ILE A 65 -9.55 -8.15 -10.64
CA ILE A 65 -10.08 -8.13 -9.27
C ILE A 65 -10.95 -6.88 -9.08
N CYS A 66 -12.26 -7.10 -8.99
CA CYS A 66 -13.26 -6.02 -8.95
C CYS A 66 -13.82 -5.71 -7.55
N ASP A 67 -13.80 -6.65 -6.59
CA ASP A 67 -14.47 -6.42 -5.30
C ASP A 67 -13.74 -5.38 -4.44
N LYS A 68 -14.45 -4.82 -3.45
CA LYS A 68 -14.00 -3.72 -2.59
C LYS A 68 -12.60 -3.96 -2.01
N ASP A 69 -12.41 -5.11 -1.39
CA ASP A 69 -11.20 -5.46 -0.64
C ASP A 69 -10.39 -6.57 -1.35
N ALA A 70 -10.66 -6.81 -2.64
CA ALA A 70 -9.99 -7.82 -3.42
C ALA A 70 -8.50 -7.52 -3.62
N LYS A 71 -7.69 -8.58 -3.69
CA LYS A 71 -6.24 -8.52 -3.83
C LYS A 71 -5.67 -9.73 -4.57
N GLN A 72 -4.57 -9.52 -5.28
CA GLN A 72 -3.92 -10.51 -6.16
C GLN A 72 -2.41 -10.56 -5.84
N PRO A 73 -1.82 -11.75 -5.64
CA PRO A 73 -0.37 -11.89 -5.52
C PRO A 73 0.34 -11.44 -6.81
N ALA A 74 1.46 -10.72 -6.67
CA ALA A 74 2.23 -10.18 -7.78
C ALA A 74 3.70 -10.59 -7.64
N GLY A 75 4.00 -11.83 -8.05
CA GLY A 75 5.30 -12.46 -7.81
C GLY A 75 5.56 -12.72 -6.32
N ARG A 76 6.83 -12.86 -5.96
CA ARG A 76 7.25 -13.25 -4.59
C ARG A 76 7.11 -12.14 -3.55
N HIS A 77 7.19 -10.88 -3.97
CA HIS A 77 7.38 -9.75 -3.07
C HIS A 77 6.28 -8.69 -3.10
N TYR A 78 5.25 -8.84 -3.95
CA TYR A 78 4.19 -7.85 -4.06
C TYR A 78 2.77 -8.42 -3.91
N THR A 79 1.84 -7.54 -3.55
CA THR A 79 0.40 -7.80 -3.64
C THR A 79 -0.28 -6.58 -4.22
N LEU A 80 -1.04 -6.78 -5.30
CA LEU A 80 -1.92 -5.77 -5.87
C LEU A 80 -3.22 -5.78 -5.07
N TYR A 81 -3.70 -4.61 -4.65
CA TYR A 81 -4.99 -4.41 -4.01
C TYR A 81 -5.89 -3.55 -4.89
N ASN A 82 -7.18 -3.88 -4.94
CA ASN A 82 -8.18 -3.02 -5.57
C ASN A 82 -8.58 -1.86 -4.64
N ASN A 83 -8.78 -2.16 -3.35
CA ASN A 83 -8.87 -1.23 -2.21
C ASN A 83 -9.86 -0.06 -2.43
N LEU A 84 -11.14 -0.38 -2.60
CA LEU A 84 -12.22 0.59 -2.79
C LEU A 84 -12.76 1.08 -1.45
N TRP A 85 -11.88 1.57 -0.58
CA TRP A 85 -12.18 1.81 0.84
C TRP A 85 -13.39 2.74 1.06
N ASN A 86 -13.63 3.74 0.20
CA ASN A 86 -14.75 4.68 0.31
C ASN A 86 -16.02 4.24 -0.47
N LEU A 87 -16.00 3.09 -1.16
CA LEU A 87 -17.19 2.50 -1.79
C LEU A 87 -18.24 2.17 -0.72
N GLN A 88 -19.48 2.64 -0.91
CA GLN A 88 -20.54 2.47 0.08
C GLN A 88 -21.19 1.08 -0.02
N PRO A 89 -21.74 0.53 1.08
CA PRO A 89 -22.43 -0.76 1.07
C PRO A 89 -23.53 -0.84 -0.01
N GLY A 90 -23.60 -1.98 -0.71
CA GLY A 90 -24.60 -2.22 -1.76
C GLY A 90 -24.32 -1.55 -3.12
N GLN A 91 -23.31 -0.67 -3.23
CA GLN A 91 -22.89 -0.14 -4.53
C GLN A 91 -22.17 -1.21 -5.35
N LYS A 92 -22.44 -1.26 -6.66
CA LYS A 92 -21.61 -2.04 -7.60
C LYS A 92 -20.21 -1.41 -7.65
N SER A 93 -19.20 -2.26 -7.74
CA SER A 93 -17.83 -1.79 -7.95
C SER A 93 -17.72 -1.04 -9.28
N PRO A 94 -17.18 0.20 -9.29
CA PRO A 94 -16.87 0.93 -10.50
C PRO A 94 -15.39 0.77 -10.91
N GLN A 95 -14.63 -0.13 -10.27
CA GLN A 95 -13.19 -0.23 -10.44
C GLN A 95 -12.67 -1.68 -10.31
N CYS A 96 -11.85 -2.10 -11.28
CA CYS A 96 -11.19 -3.40 -11.26
C CYS A 96 -9.70 -3.27 -11.57
N SER A 97 -8.86 -3.99 -10.83
CA SER A 97 -7.40 -4.00 -11.00
C SER A 97 -6.89 -5.35 -11.52
N ASN A 98 -5.73 -5.43 -12.18
CA ASN A 98 -5.13 -6.72 -12.60
C ASN A 98 -3.60 -6.65 -12.68
N VAL A 99 -2.92 -7.72 -12.26
CA VAL A 99 -1.51 -7.96 -12.54
C VAL A 99 -1.37 -8.43 -13.99
N ASP A 100 -0.76 -7.61 -14.84
CA ASP A 100 -0.61 -7.87 -16.27
C ASP A 100 0.63 -8.74 -16.58
N SER A 101 1.73 -8.58 -15.82
CA SER A 101 2.90 -9.47 -15.90
C SER A 101 3.82 -9.38 -14.67
N VAL A 102 4.64 -10.41 -14.48
CA VAL A 102 5.72 -10.45 -13.48
C VAL A 102 6.99 -10.98 -14.14
N ASN A 103 8.12 -10.30 -13.91
CA ASN A 103 9.45 -10.73 -14.36
C ASN A 103 10.48 -10.47 -13.25
N GLY A 104 10.81 -11.50 -12.47
CA GLY A 104 11.67 -11.37 -11.29
C GLY A 104 11.03 -10.45 -10.23
N ASN A 105 11.64 -9.29 -10.00
CA ASN A 105 11.13 -8.25 -9.09
C ASN A 105 10.43 -7.08 -9.83
N VAL A 106 10.24 -7.19 -11.15
CA VAL A 106 9.49 -6.23 -11.96
C VAL A 106 8.05 -6.71 -12.14
N VAL A 107 7.09 -5.83 -11.89
CA VAL A 107 5.65 -6.07 -12.09
C VAL A 107 5.09 -5.04 -13.05
N SER A 108 4.19 -5.46 -13.95
CA SER A 108 3.31 -4.55 -14.69
C SER A 108 1.86 -4.82 -14.30
N TRP A 109 1.04 -3.78 -14.12
CA TRP A 109 -0.34 -3.93 -13.67
C TRP A 109 -1.22 -2.77 -14.15
N ARG A 110 -2.54 -2.91 -13.98
CA ARG A 110 -3.54 -1.92 -14.42
C ARG A 110 -4.66 -1.74 -13.39
N SER A 111 -5.31 -0.58 -13.43
CA SER A 111 -6.61 -0.32 -12.78
C SER A 111 -7.52 0.38 -13.79
N LYS A 112 -8.73 -0.14 -13.95
CA LYS A 112 -9.80 0.46 -14.77
C LYS A 112 -10.84 1.04 -13.83
N PHE A 113 -11.26 2.30 -13.98
CA PHE A 113 -12.26 2.91 -13.09
C PHE A 113 -13.18 3.96 -13.75
N SER A 114 -14.39 4.10 -13.21
CA SER A 114 -15.35 5.17 -13.53
C SER A 114 -15.99 5.73 -12.25
N TRP A 115 -15.33 6.68 -11.61
CA TRP A 115 -15.81 7.35 -10.39
C TRP A 115 -16.53 8.67 -10.71
N ASP A 116 -17.75 8.82 -10.23
CA ASP A 116 -18.52 10.05 -10.46
C ASP A 116 -17.96 11.26 -9.72
N TYR A 117 -18.10 12.43 -10.33
CA TYR A 117 -17.65 13.71 -9.79
C TYR A 117 -18.42 14.06 -8.51
N GLY A 118 -17.75 14.07 -7.36
CA GLY A 118 -18.39 14.43 -6.10
C GLY A 118 -17.40 14.56 -4.94
N ASN A 119 -17.76 15.43 -4.00
CA ASN A 119 -17.22 15.69 -2.65
C ASN A 119 -15.70 15.85 -2.45
N SER A 120 -14.89 15.84 -3.51
CA SER A 120 -13.42 15.93 -3.50
C SER A 120 -12.68 14.83 -2.72
N GLN A 121 -13.37 13.85 -2.12
CA GLN A 121 -12.74 12.76 -1.39
C GLN A 121 -12.21 11.68 -2.35
N VAL A 122 -11.06 11.13 -2.01
CA VAL A 122 -10.54 9.89 -2.60
C VAL A 122 -11.56 8.77 -2.44
N LYS A 123 -11.74 7.97 -3.50
CA LYS A 123 -12.74 6.88 -3.57
C LYS A 123 -12.12 5.49 -3.34
N SER A 124 -10.86 5.32 -3.70
CA SER A 124 -10.09 4.07 -3.57
C SER A 124 -8.59 4.36 -3.53
N PHE A 125 -7.77 3.34 -3.25
CA PHE A 125 -6.33 3.40 -3.49
C PHE A 125 -5.84 2.07 -4.07
N SER A 126 -6.17 1.81 -5.35
CA SER A 126 -5.64 0.64 -6.08
C SER A 126 -4.13 0.77 -6.17
N SER A 127 -3.41 -0.22 -5.65
CA SER A 127 -1.99 -0.08 -5.32
C SER A 127 -1.27 -1.42 -5.21
N LEU A 128 0.03 -1.38 -5.50
CA LEU A 128 0.95 -2.50 -5.43
C LEU A 128 1.85 -2.34 -4.19
N GLN A 129 1.59 -3.17 -3.17
CA GLN A 129 2.35 -3.20 -1.91
C GLN A 129 3.59 -4.07 -2.04
N TYR A 130 4.74 -3.62 -1.51
CA TYR A 130 5.96 -4.42 -1.37
C TYR A 130 6.09 -5.03 0.03
N HIS A 131 6.50 -6.29 0.12
CA HIS A 131 6.58 -7.07 1.36
C HIS A 131 8.03 -7.29 1.82
N TYR A 132 8.35 -6.81 3.02
CA TYR A 132 9.69 -6.85 3.62
C TYR A 132 9.62 -6.95 5.16
N PRO A 133 10.67 -7.47 5.83
CA PRO A 133 10.79 -7.41 7.29
C PRO A 133 10.98 -5.96 7.77
N LEU A 134 10.21 -5.54 8.78
CA LEU A 134 10.21 -4.19 9.36
C LEU A 134 11.63 -3.67 9.66
N ILE A 135 11.86 -2.38 9.38
CA ILE A 135 13.19 -1.77 9.34
C ILE A 135 13.16 -0.35 9.90
N GLU A 136 14.12 0.01 10.74
CA GLU A 136 14.28 1.40 11.21
C GLU A 136 14.69 2.32 10.04
N LEU A 137 14.11 3.51 9.95
CA LEU A 137 14.35 4.45 8.84
C LEU A 137 15.84 4.83 8.70
N ASN A 138 16.58 4.92 9.79
CA ASN A 138 18.02 5.20 9.78
C ASN A 138 18.90 4.00 9.36
N LYS A 139 18.38 2.76 9.42
CA LYS A 139 19.08 1.51 9.04
C LYS A 139 18.87 1.11 7.58
N ILE A 140 17.93 1.73 6.88
CA ILE A 140 17.82 1.63 5.42
C ILE A 140 19.10 2.24 4.81
N ALA A 141 19.71 1.57 3.84
CA ALA A 141 20.80 2.08 3.00
C ALA A 141 20.26 2.69 1.70
N SER A 142 19.32 1.99 1.04
CA SER A 142 18.62 2.50 -0.14
C SER A 142 17.21 1.93 -0.25
N MET A 143 16.36 2.63 -1.00
CA MET A 143 15.04 2.21 -1.46
C MET A 143 14.95 2.50 -2.97
N ARG A 144 15.74 1.78 -3.76
CA ARG A 144 15.81 1.98 -5.22
C ARG A 144 14.54 1.47 -5.89
N THR A 145 14.04 2.22 -6.87
CA THR A 145 12.76 1.91 -7.52
C THR A 145 12.66 2.53 -8.91
N THR A 146 11.96 1.86 -9.81
CA THR A 146 11.41 2.42 -11.05
C THR A 146 9.89 2.31 -11.01
N TYR A 147 9.20 3.40 -11.37
CA TYR A 147 7.75 3.47 -11.53
C TYR A 147 7.45 4.22 -12.83
N ASN A 148 7.08 3.46 -13.87
CA ASN A 148 6.67 3.96 -15.18
C ASN A 148 5.18 3.70 -15.36
N TRP A 149 4.42 4.77 -15.59
CA TRP A 149 2.96 4.75 -15.59
C TRP A 149 2.36 5.68 -16.64
N ASP A 150 1.13 5.38 -17.05
CA ASP A 150 0.30 6.26 -17.86
C ASP A 150 -1.16 6.20 -17.39
N MET A 151 -1.93 7.25 -17.66
CA MET A 151 -3.36 7.31 -17.36
C MET A 151 -4.10 8.02 -18.47
N LYS A 152 -5.20 7.42 -18.93
CA LYS A 152 -6.10 7.95 -19.95
C LYS A 152 -7.54 7.75 -19.49
N CYS A 153 -8.43 8.70 -19.76
CA CYS A 153 -9.84 8.69 -19.39
C CYS A 153 -10.67 9.24 -20.56
N SER A 154 -11.97 8.94 -20.61
CA SER A 154 -12.89 9.55 -21.58
C SER A 154 -13.26 10.99 -21.21
N SER A 155 -13.13 11.35 -19.93
CA SER A 155 -13.38 12.69 -19.40
C SER A 155 -12.14 13.30 -18.74
N LYS A 156 -12.33 14.45 -18.07
CA LYS A 156 -11.41 14.89 -17.00
C LYS A 156 -11.33 13.82 -15.89
N VAL A 157 -10.33 13.94 -15.03
CA VAL A 157 -10.04 13.02 -13.92
C VAL A 157 -9.43 13.84 -12.79
N ASP A 158 -9.88 13.61 -11.57
CA ASP A 158 -9.26 14.14 -10.34
C ASP A 158 -8.59 12.97 -9.62
N ALA A 159 -7.26 12.89 -9.62
CA ALA A 159 -6.52 11.74 -9.11
C ALA A 159 -5.07 12.09 -8.71
N SER A 160 -4.51 11.31 -7.78
CA SER A 160 -3.06 11.27 -7.51
C SER A 160 -2.44 10.03 -8.15
N ILE A 161 -1.16 10.08 -8.53
CA ILE A 161 -0.31 8.89 -8.69
C ILE A 161 0.80 9.00 -7.66
N VAL A 162 0.92 8.03 -6.76
CA VAL A 162 1.73 8.15 -5.54
C VAL A 162 2.54 6.89 -5.24
N TYR A 163 3.71 7.08 -4.63
CA TYR A 163 4.15 6.17 -3.58
C TYR A 163 3.49 6.59 -2.27
N ASP A 164 3.08 5.63 -1.46
CA ASP A 164 2.56 5.80 -0.10
C ASP A 164 3.36 4.88 0.83
N LEU A 165 4.08 5.46 1.80
CA LEU A 165 4.90 4.71 2.75
C LEU A 165 4.43 5.02 4.18
N PHE A 166 4.05 3.99 4.95
CA PHE A 166 3.72 4.17 6.36
C PHE A 166 4.93 3.96 7.27
N ALA A 167 5.05 4.81 8.28
CA ALA A 167 6.05 4.70 9.33
C ALA A 167 5.48 5.06 10.72
N GLY A 168 6.21 4.72 11.77
CA GLY A 168 5.86 5.10 13.13
C GLY A 168 6.80 4.54 14.20
N PRO A 169 6.58 4.88 15.48
CA PRO A 169 7.52 4.61 16.56
C PRO A 169 7.68 3.12 16.85
N LYS A 170 8.88 2.75 17.30
CA LYS A 170 9.10 1.48 18.00
C LYS A 170 8.22 1.42 19.25
N SER A 171 7.82 0.21 19.62
CA SER A 171 7.11 -0.05 20.87
C SER A 171 8.04 0.02 22.09
N ARG A 172 7.45 0.04 23.29
CA ARG A 172 8.16 0.21 24.58
C ARG A 172 9.30 -0.79 24.85
N ASP A 173 9.30 -1.94 24.19
CA ASP A 173 10.34 -2.98 24.24
C ASP A 173 11.45 -2.80 23.18
N GLY A 174 11.52 -1.64 22.52
CA GLY A 174 12.52 -1.30 21.50
C GLY A 174 12.32 -2.01 20.15
N LYS A 175 11.19 -2.70 19.92
CA LYS A 175 10.95 -3.47 18.70
C LYS A 175 10.08 -2.72 17.68
N CYS A 176 10.28 -3.02 16.41
CA CYS A 176 9.35 -2.57 15.36
C CYS A 176 8.04 -3.34 15.43
N ARG A 177 6.92 -2.61 15.39
CA ARG A 177 5.55 -3.13 15.26
C ARG A 177 4.79 -2.27 14.23
N ARG A 178 3.65 -2.75 13.73
CA ARG A 178 2.81 -2.01 12.76
C ARG A 178 1.97 -0.91 13.41
N ASN A 179 2.63 0.07 14.04
CA ASN A 179 1.99 1.27 14.58
C ASN A 179 2.13 2.42 13.57
N LYS A 180 1.14 2.57 12.68
CA LYS A 180 1.12 3.65 11.67
C LYS A 180 0.81 4.97 12.36
N THR A 181 1.76 5.92 12.37
CA THR A 181 1.52 7.28 12.89
C THR A 181 1.97 8.37 11.93
N ASN A 182 2.75 8.02 10.90
CA ASN A 182 3.18 8.91 9.83
C ASN A 182 3.00 8.22 8.48
N GLU A 183 2.57 9.00 7.49
CA GLU A 183 2.34 8.60 6.11
C GLU A 183 3.24 9.49 5.24
N ILE A 184 4.07 8.88 4.40
CA ILE A 184 5.12 9.55 3.63
C ILE A 184 4.82 9.31 2.16
N MET A 185 4.17 10.28 1.53
CA MET A 185 3.78 10.19 0.13
C MET A 185 4.80 10.86 -0.79
N LEU A 186 5.04 10.25 -1.95
CA LEU A 186 5.78 10.86 -3.05
C LEU A 186 4.87 10.89 -4.28
N TRP A 187 4.34 12.08 -4.60
CA TRP A 187 3.42 12.27 -5.70
C TRP A 187 4.19 12.30 -7.01
N LEU A 188 3.98 11.30 -7.87
CA LEU A 188 4.52 11.26 -9.23
C LEU A 188 3.58 11.88 -10.26
N GLY A 189 2.28 12.00 -9.97
CA GLY A 189 1.32 12.64 -10.88
C GLY A 189 0.17 13.29 -10.14
N GLN A 190 -0.36 14.37 -10.69
CA GLN A 190 -1.50 15.09 -10.12
C GLN A 190 -2.45 15.50 -11.24
N PHE A 191 -3.72 15.11 -11.07
CA PHE A 191 -4.77 15.34 -12.06
C PHE A 191 -5.90 16.17 -11.46
N GLY A 192 -6.38 17.13 -12.27
CA GLY A 192 -7.55 17.95 -11.96
C GLY A 192 -7.33 18.84 -10.74
N VAL A 193 -8.26 18.78 -9.78
CA VAL A 193 -8.24 19.57 -8.53
C VAL A 193 -7.76 18.77 -7.31
N ASN A 194 -7.31 17.51 -7.48
CA ASN A 194 -6.80 16.71 -6.37
C ASN A 194 -5.53 17.32 -5.77
N LYS A 195 -5.39 17.29 -4.44
CA LYS A 195 -4.35 18.00 -3.67
C LYS A 195 -3.89 17.16 -2.48
N PRO A 196 -2.58 17.11 -2.18
CA PRO A 196 -2.12 16.49 -0.96
C PRO A 196 -2.63 17.21 0.30
N ILE A 197 -2.71 16.43 1.38
CA ILE A 197 -3.18 16.88 2.69
C ILE A 197 -2.25 17.97 3.26
N ALA A 198 -2.85 19.07 3.71
CA ALA A 198 -2.17 20.26 4.20
C ALA A 198 -2.72 20.73 5.57
N GLU A 199 -1.88 21.36 6.38
CA GLU A 199 -2.26 22.13 7.58
C GLU A 199 -3.03 23.40 7.21
N ASN A 200 -2.73 23.98 6.04
CA ASN A 200 -3.27 25.24 5.57
C ASN A 200 -3.94 25.08 4.19
N TYR A 201 -5.26 25.27 4.13
CA TYR A 201 -6.04 25.26 2.88
C TYR A 201 -6.49 26.66 2.41
N SER A 202 -6.41 27.68 3.27
CA SER A 202 -6.81 29.06 2.94
C SER A 202 -5.82 30.07 3.54
N PRO A 203 -4.79 30.50 2.79
CA PRO A 203 -4.41 30.02 1.45
C PRO A 203 -3.88 28.59 1.48
N TYR A 204 -4.04 27.84 0.39
CA TYR A 204 -3.46 26.50 0.25
C TYR A 204 -1.94 26.59 0.05
N THR A 205 -1.15 26.11 1.01
CA THR A 205 0.31 26.27 1.02
C THR A 205 1.04 24.98 1.37
N ALA A 206 2.18 24.77 0.72
CA ALA A 206 3.16 23.79 1.16
C ALA A 206 3.83 24.25 2.46
N HIS A 207 4.06 23.30 3.36
CA HIS A 207 4.78 23.46 4.63
C HIS A 207 6.25 23.84 4.40
N THR A 208 6.88 23.27 3.37
CA THR A 208 8.19 23.74 2.90
C THR A 208 8.26 23.69 1.37
N LYS A 209 8.87 24.69 0.74
CA LYS A 209 8.88 24.87 -0.72
C LYS A 209 10.27 24.71 -1.31
N ASN A 210 10.34 24.32 -2.57
CA ASN A 210 11.57 24.34 -3.39
C ASN A 210 12.73 23.50 -2.83
N ILE A 211 12.43 22.38 -2.17
CA ILE A 211 13.38 21.46 -1.59
C ILE A 211 14.21 20.79 -2.69
N ALA A 212 15.53 20.71 -2.49
CA ALA A 212 16.43 19.87 -3.29
C ALA A 212 16.63 18.53 -2.57
N ILE A 213 16.09 17.44 -3.14
CA ILE A 213 16.26 16.08 -2.60
C ILE A 213 17.43 15.40 -3.31
N PHE A 214 18.39 14.89 -2.54
CA PHE A 214 19.61 14.27 -3.06
C PHE A 214 19.31 13.12 -4.03
N GLY A 215 20.08 13.04 -5.12
CA GLY A 215 19.87 12.06 -6.19
C GLY A 215 18.68 12.34 -7.11
N THR A 216 17.91 13.42 -6.91
CA THR A 216 16.80 13.81 -7.80
C THR A 216 17.14 15.07 -8.60
N LYS A 217 16.60 15.17 -9.82
CA LYS A 217 16.77 16.36 -10.70
C LYS A 217 15.78 17.49 -10.39
N ASN A 218 14.65 17.16 -9.77
CA ASN A 218 13.53 18.07 -9.57
C ASN A 218 13.71 18.92 -8.29
N ARG A 219 12.87 19.95 -8.16
CA ARG A 219 12.58 20.59 -6.87
C ARG A 219 11.24 20.08 -6.37
N TRP A 220 11.08 19.95 -5.06
CA TRP A 220 9.89 19.40 -4.43
C TRP A 220 9.31 20.38 -3.42
N ASP A 221 8.00 20.49 -3.37
CA ASP A 221 7.28 21.14 -2.27
C ASP A 221 6.77 20.04 -1.33
N LEU A 222 7.04 20.18 -0.04
CA LEU A 222 6.53 19.31 1.02
C LEU A 222 5.23 19.91 1.58
N TYR A 223 4.15 19.16 1.45
CA TYR A 223 2.88 19.38 2.15
C TYR A 223 2.85 18.49 3.38
N LYS A 224 2.20 18.98 4.44
CA LYS A 224 2.11 18.32 5.74
C LYS A 224 0.71 18.54 6.30
N GLY A 225 0.09 17.53 6.92
CA GLY A 225 -1.17 17.68 7.64
C GLY A 225 -1.59 16.44 8.40
N LYS A 226 -2.85 16.40 8.87
CA LYS A 226 -3.40 15.27 9.65
C LYS A 226 -4.48 14.50 8.90
N ASN A 227 -4.44 13.18 9.03
CA ASN A 227 -5.45 12.23 8.59
C ASN A 227 -5.80 11.31 9.77
N GLY A 228 -6.81 11.70 10.55
CA GLY A 228 -6.97 11.17 11.91
C GLY A 228 -5.72 11.41 12.75
N ASP A 229 -5.27 10.39 13.48
CA ASP A 229 -4.03 10.45 14.27
C ASP A 229 -2.75 10.52 13.42
N THR A 230 -2.81 10.12 12.15
CA THR A 230 -1.65 10.03 11.26
C THR A 230 -1.19 11.41 10.76
N THR A 231 0.11 11.70 10.84
CA THR A 231 0.70 12.86 10.14
C THR A 231 1.06 12.47 8.70
N VAL A 232 0.50 13.18 7.72
CA VAL A 232 0.75 12.93 6.30
C VAL A 232 1.78 13.93 5.79
N HIS A 233 2.84 13.44 5.16
CA HIS A 233 3.95 14.20 4.59
C HIS A 233 4.04 13.90 3.09
N SER A 234 3.59 14.83 2.25
CA SER A 234 3.49 14.65 0.79
C SER A 234 4.50 15.52 0.04
N PHE A 235 5.46 14.88 -0.62
CA PHE A 235 6.39 15.55 -1.53
C PHE A 235 5.80 15.61 -2.95
N VAL A 236 5.70 16.82 -3.51
CA VAL A 236 5.18 17.06 -4.87
C VAL A 236 6.23 17.76 -5.75
N PRO A 237 6.58 17.24 -6.93
CA PRO A 237 7.63 17.77 -7.79
C PRO A 237 7.16 19.02 -8.53
N ARG A 238 8.07 19.96 -8.81
CA ARG A 238 7.75 21.22 -9.51
C ARG A 238 8.62 21.52 -10.71
N ASP A 239 8.03 22.23 -11.67
CA ASP A 239 8.62 22.65 -12.96
C ASP A 239 9.56 23.87 -12.87
N GLY A 240 9.90 24.32 -11.66
CA GLY A 240 10.65 25.56 -11.41
C GLY A 240 9.84 26.85 -11.57
N LYS A 241 8.67 26.81 -12.23
CA LYS A 241 7.74 27.94 -12.42
C LYS A 241 6.57 27.92 -11.43
N GLY A 242 6.62 27.01 -10.45
CA GLY A 242 5.62 26.88 -9.38
C GLY A 242 4.46 25.93 -9.71
N ARG A 243 4.47 25.27 -10.88
CA ARG A 243 3.48 24.24 -11.22
C ARG A 243 4.00 22.86 -10.79
N TRP A 244 3.08 21.94 -10.50
CA TRP A 244 3.41 20.54 -10.25
C TRP A 244 3.79 19.80 -11.56
N LEU A 245 4.40 18.61 -11.44
CA LEU A 245 4.89 17.81 -12.58
C LEU A 245 4.37 16.37 -12.57
N ASP A 246 3.94 15.88 -13.74
CA ASP A 246 3.70 14.45 -13.97
C ASP A 246 5.00 13.73 -14.37
N LEU A 247 5.57 12.98 -13.44
CA LEU A 247 6.74 12.13 -13.59
C LEU A 247 6.34 10.72 -14.05
N LYS A 248 5.80 10.63 -15.28
CA LYS A 248 5.33 9.37 -15.90
C LYS A 248 6.36 8.25 -16.01
N ASN A 249 7.65 8.60 -16.03
CA ASN A 249 8.75 7.64 -16.00
C ASN A 249 9.74 8.11 -14.94
N TRP A 250 9.66 7.53 -13.73
CA TRP A 250 10.54 7.90 -12.62
C TRP A 250 11.36 6.72 -12.14
N THR A 251 12.68 6.87 -12.15
CA THR A 251 13.63 5.96 -11.50
C THR A 251 14.43 6.76 -10.49
N GLY A 252 14.56 6.23 -9.27
CA GLY A 252 15.17 6.97 -8.18
C GLY A 252 15.39 6.14 -6.92
N ASN A 253 15.50 6.85 -5.81
CA ASN A 253 15.66 6.28 -4.47
C ASN A 253 14.70 7.02 -3.53
N LEU A 254 13.87 6.30 -2.78
CA LEU A 254 12.93 6.89 -1.82
C LEU A 254 13.64 7.32 -0.51
N LYS A 255 14.81 6.76 -0.22
CA LYS A 255 15.54 7.02 1.04
C LYS A 255 15.86 8.50 1.27
N PRO A 256 16.35 9.30 0.30
CA PRO A 256 16.60 10.73 0.49
C PRO A 256 15.39 11.58 0.94
N PHE A 257 14.16 11.16 0.62
CA PHE A 257 12.94 11.84 1.09
C PHE A 257 12.67 11.54 2.57
N ILE A 258 12.85 10.29 2.97
CA ILE A 258 12.79 9.84 4.37
C ILE A 258 13.90 10.50 5.19
N GLU A 259 15.11 10.64 4.61
CA GLU A 259 16.23 11.36 5.22
C GLU A 259 15.92 12.82 5.44
N TYR A 260 15.34 13.50 4.45
CA TYR A 260 14.90 14.88 4.59
C TYR A 260 13.96 15.04 5.80
N LEU A 261 12.93 14.20 5.91
CA LEU A 261 11.98 14.29 7.03
C LEU A 261 12.67 14.13 8.39
N TYR A 262 13.55 13.13 8.57
CA TYR A 262 14.19 12.95 9.88
C TYR A 262 15.35 13.90 10.17
N THR A 263 16.01 14.49 9.17
CA THR A 263 17.05 15.52 9.40
C THR A 263 16.45 16.89 9.70
N HIS A 264 15.21 17.14 9.30
CA HIS A 264 14.47 18.38 9.59
C HIS A 264 13.50 18.24 10.78
N GLY A 265 13.52 17.11 11.49
CA GLY A 265 12.73 16.90 12.71
C GLY A 265 11.25 16.58 12.50
N GLU A 266 10.82 16.31 11.27
CA GLU A 266 9.42 15.98 10.95
C GLU A 266 9.00 14.60 11.46
N ILE A 267 9.92 13.64 11.47
CA ILE A 267 9.78 12.28 12.02
C ILE A 267 11.08 11.86 12.71
N SER A 268 11.06 10.86 13.60
CA SER A 268 12.32 10.29 14.11
C SER A 268 12.93 9.31 13.10
N GLY A 269 14.26 9.36 12.93
CA GLY A 269 14.99 8.40 12.13
C GLY A 269 15.01 6.99 12.73
N ASP A 270 14.65 6.81 14.00
CA ASP A 270 14.54 5.49 14.64
C ASP A 270 13.15 4.85 14.55
N TYR A 271 12.18 5.56 13.95
CA TYR A 271 10.89 4.98 13.58
C TYR A 271 11.07 3.81 12.60
N CYS A 272 10.07 2.94 12.55
CA CYS A 272 10.05 1.79 11.66
C CYS A 272 9.26 2.10 10.39
N LEU A 273 9.81 1.73 9.24
CA LEU A 273 9.06 1.61 7.98
C LEU A 273 8.15 0.38 8.07
N ILE A 274 6.85 0.56 7.86
CA ILE A 274 5.78 -0.39 8.15
C ILE A 274 5.20 -0.99 6.87
N GLU A 275 4.86 -0.15 5.90
CA GLU A 275 4.34 -0.54 4.58
C GLU A 275 4.93 0.38 3.50
N SER A 276 5.01 -0.14 2.27
CA SER A 276 5.44 0.61 1.08
C SER A 276 4.54 0.22 -0.09
N ASN A 277 3.69 1.15 -0.51
CA ASN A 277 2.69 1.00 -1.55
C ASN A 277 3.01 1.94 -2.72
N ALA A 278 2.59 1.58 -3.93
CA ALA A 278 2.59 2.48 -5.09
C ALA A 278 1.30 2.29 -5.89
N GLY A 279 0.59 3.37 -6.20
CA GLY A 279 -0.75 3.28 -6.79
C GLY A 279 -1.33 4.62 -7.21
N THR A 280 -2.66 4.68 -7.28
CA THR A 280 -3.44 5.88 -7.62
C THR A 280 -4.64 6.06 -6.71
N GLU A 281 -4.92 7.30 -6.33
CA GLU A 281 -6.08 7.70 -5.54
C GLU A 281 -7.06 8.51 -6.41
N PRO A 282 -8.02 7.87 -7.09
CA PRO A 282 -9.03 8.58 -7.85
C PRO A 282 -10.12 9.17 -6.94
N THR A 283 -10.45 10.43 -7.22
CA THR A 283 -11.57 11.20 -6.64
C THR A 283 -12.73 11.31 -7.64
N SER A 284 -12.42 11.43 -8.93
CA SER A 284 -13.38 11.45 -10.05
C SER A 284 -12.71 10.95 -11.34
N GLY A 285 -13.49 10.51 -12.32
CA GLY A 285 -13.03 10.21 -13.69
C GLY A 285 -13.93 9.18 -14.38
N ARG A 286 -14.03 9.22 -15.71
CA ARG A 286 -14.83 8.27 -16.50
C ARG A 286 -13.95 7.50 -17.48
N ASP A 287 -14.24 6.20 -17.59
CA ASP A 287 -13.58 5.22 -18.45
C ASP A 287 -12.05 5.29 -18.36
N CYS A 288 -11.56 5.48 -17.14
CA CYS A 288 -10.15 5.65 -16.86
C CYS A 288 -9.42 4.31 -16.91
N TYR A 289 -8.31 4.29 -17.65
CA TYR A 289 -7.34 3.21 -17.72
C TYR A 289 -6.02 3.73 -17.14
N PHE A 290 -5.76 3.39 -15.88
CA PHE A 290 -4.45 3.55 -15.25
C PHE A 290 -3.59 2.33 -15.55
N LYS A 291 -2.39 2.56 -16.07
CA LYS A 291 -1.43 1.52 -16.44
C LYS A 291 -0.10 1.75 -15.76
N VAL A 292 0.50 0.68 -15.28
CA VAL A 292 1.87 0.63 -14.77
C VAL A 292 2.65 -0.34 -15.64
N ASP A 293 3.40 0.20 -16.60
CA ASP A 293 4.25 -0.57 -17.52
C ASP A 293 5.45 -1.21 -16.80
N ARG A 294 5.93 -0.56 -15.73
CA ARG A 294 6.97 -1.09 -14.85
C ARG A 294 6.83 -0.53 -13.44
N TYR A 295 6.76 -1.42 -12.47
CA TYR A 295 7.09 -1.14 -11.08
C TYR A 295 8.15 -2.13 -10.58
N ASP A 296 9.16 -1.61 -9.89
CA ASP A 296 10.03 -2.40 -9.01
C ASP A 296 10.47 -1.55 -7.81
N LEU A 297 10.77 -2.20 -6.69
CA LEU A 297 11.28 -1.60 -5.47
C LEU A 297 12.24 -2.59 -4.79
N SER A 298 13.42 -2.12 -4.42
CA SER A 298 14.43 -2.85 -3.65
C SER A 298 14.83 -2.04 -2.42
N ILE A 299 14.81 -2.68 -1.25
CA ILE A 299 15.15 -2.05 0.04
C ILE A 299 16.41 -2.71 0.60
N GLU A 300 17.50 -1.96 0.66
CA GLU A 300 18.79 -2.41 1.17
C GLU A 300 18.94 -2.00 2.64
N ARG A 301 19.48 -2.90 3.49
CA ARG A 301 19.92 -2.57 4.86
C ARG A 301 21.35 -2.05 4.83
N LYS A 302 21.67 -1.10 5.74
CA LYS A 302 23.05 -0.80 6.10
C LYS A 302 23.68 -2.05 6.71
N ARG A 303 24.95 -2.28 6.37
CA ARG A 303 25.82 -3.26 7.03
C ARG A 303 26.36 -2.66 8.33
#